data_AF-A0A1G9YUM4-F1
#
_entry.id   AF-A0A1G9YUM4-F1
#
_cell.length_a   1.000
_cell.length_b   1.000
_cell.length_c   1.000
_cell.angle_alpha   90.00
_cell.angle_beta   90.00
_cell.angle_gamma   90.00
#
_symmetry.space_group_name_H-M   'P 1'
#
loop_
_entity.id
_entity.type
_entity.pdbx_description
1 polymer ?
#
loop_
_entity_poly.entity_id
_entity_poly.type
_entity_poly.pdbx_seq_one_letter_code
_entity_poly.pdbx_strand_id
1 'polypeptide(L)'
;MDNEGNVYVADRENNRIQKFDAQGNFIAVWQNKITEQLYSVTIDNQNDYLFGIDYMTVNDTVVKGSDIFRFDLNTNLQMQFGRTGFYDGPISRYHDIQIDDEGNIYAGDILGNKVQKFRLTKSD
;
A
#
# COMPACT_ATOMS: atom_id res chain seq x y z
N MET A 1 -9.17 1.39 10.18
CA MET A 1 -9.38 2.62 10.98
C MET A 1 -8.27 2.67 12.00
N ASP A 2 -7.70 3.86 12.25
CA ASP A 2 -6.66 4.00 13.28
C ASP A 2 -7.24 4.05 14.69
N ASN A 3 -6.38 4.09 15.72
CA ASN A 3 -6.81 4.15 17.12
C ASN A 3 -7.56 5.44 17.51
N GLU A 4 -7.49 6.49 16.68
CA GLU A 4 -8.23 7.75 16.87
C GLU A 4 -9.59 7.74 16.14
N GLY A 5 -9.89 6.69 15.39
CA GLY A 5 -11.12 6.57 14.61
C GLY A 5 -11.01 7.11 13.19
N ASN A 6 -9.82 7.49 12.73
CA ASN A 6 -9.63 7.99 11.36
C ASN A 6 -9.70 6.84 10.34
N VAL A 7 -10.30 7.14 9.19
CA VAL A 7 -10.50 6.22 8.06
C VAL A 7 -9.56 6.59 6.92
N TYR A 8 -8.95 5.58 6.30
CA TYR A 8 -8.04 5.73 5.19
C TYR A 8 -8.64 5.04 3.96
N VAL A 9 -8.66 5.75 2.83
CA VAL A 9 -9.28 5.28 1.59
C VAL A 9 -8.23 5.24 0.49
N ALA A 10 -8.04 4.06 -0.10
CA ALA A 10 -7.35 3.90 -1.37
C ALA A 10 -8.29 4.31 -2.50
N ASP A 11 -8.06 5.48 -3.09
CA ASP A 11 -8.85 6.01 -4.19
C ASP A 11 -8.13 5.67 -5.51
N ARG A 12 -8.42 4.47 -6.01
CA ARG A 12 -7.67 3.80 -7.08
C ARG A 12 -7.53 4.62 -8.35
N GLU A 13 -8.66 5.05 -8.92
CA GLU A 13 -8.66 5.74 -10.22
C GLU A 13 -8.12 7.18 -10.11
N ASN A 14 -8.12 7.76 -8.90
CA ASN A 14 -7.46 9.03 -8.63
C ASN A 14 -6.03 8.86 -8.10
N ASN A 15 -5.56 7.62 -7.95
CA ASN A 15 -4.23 7.25 -7.54
C ASN A 15 -3.73 7.97 -6.26
N ARG A 16 -4.55 7.93 -5.21
CA ARG A 16 -4.28 8.65 -3.96
C ARG A 16 -4.77 7.90 -2.73
N ILE A 17 -4.21 8.26 -1.58
CA ILE A 17 -4.73 7.91 -0.25
C ILE A 17 -5.40 9.14 0.33
N GLN A 18 -6.61 8.98 0.85
CA GLN A 18 -7.29 10.03 1.61
C GLN A 18 -7.50 9.59 3.06
N LYS A 19 -7.32 10.52 4.00
CA LYS A 19 -7.63 10.35 5.42
C LYS A 19 -8.87 11.17 5.78
N PHE A 20 -9.80 10.55 6.50
CA PHE A 20 -11.01 11.15 7.03
C PHE A 20 -11.10 10.92 8.54
N ASP A 21 -11.76 11.80 9.28
CA ASP A 21 -12.14 11.51 10.68
C ASP A 21 -13.29 10.50 10.74
N ALA A 22 -13.67 10.11 11.96
CA ALA A 22 -14.78 9.18 12.21
C ALA A 22 -16.15 9.72 11.77
N GLN A 23 -16.28 11.03 11.51
CA GLN A 23 -17.48 11.68 11.02
C GLN A 23 -17.49 11.83 9.49
N GLY A 24 -16.40 11.43 8.82
CA GLY A 24 -16.25 11.53 7.37
C GLY A 24 -15.71 12.89 6.89
N ASN A 25 -15.23 13.75 7.77
CA ASN A 25 -14.59 15.00 7.36
C ASN A 25 -13.18 14.72 6.82
N PHE A 26 -12.82 15.36 5.71
CA PHE A 26 -11.51 15.22 5.10
C PHE A 26 -10.40 15.81 5.99
N ILE A 27 -9.31 15.07 6.18
CA ILE A 27 -8.14 15.48 6.97
C ILE A 27 -6.91 15.69 6.08
N ALA A 28 -6.55 14.69 5.29
CA ALA A 28 -5.28 14.68 4.55
C ALA A 28 -5.37 13.85 3.26
N VAL A 29 -4.46 14.13 2.33
CA VAL A 29 -4.31 13.38 1.08
C VAL A 29 -2.83 13.16 0.77
N TRP A 30 -2.50 11.93 0.38
CA TRP A 30 -1.29 11.63 -0.32
C TRP A 30 -1.60 11.30 -1.78
N GLN A 31 -1.02 12.06 -2.70
CA GLN A 31 -1.17 11.82 -4.13
C GLN A 31 0.04 11.04 -4.63
N ASN A 32 -0.19 9.83 -5.16
CA ASN A 32 0.85 9.10 -5.84
C ASN A 32 1.12 9.77 -7.19
N LYS A 33 2.39 10.12 -7.44
CA LYS A 33 2.85 10.74 -8.69
C LYS A 33 3.74 9.80 -9.50
N ILE A 34 3.96 8.58 -9.00
CA ILE A 34 4.99 7.67 -9.48
C ILE A 34 4.36 6.51 -10.26
N THR A 35 3.25 5.96 -9.77
CA THR A 35 2.53 4.86 -10.44
C THR A 35 1.14 5.29 -10.86
N GLU A 36 0.32 4.37 -11.38
CA GLU A 36 -0.97 4.72 -11.99
C GLU A 36 -2.17 4.38 -11.09
N GLN A 37 -2.08 3.38 -10.22
CA GLN A 37 -3.25 2.85 -9.52
C GLN A 37 -2.90 2.27 -8.14
N LEU A 38 -3.36 2.95 -7.09
CA LEU A 38 -3.32 2.44 -5.72
C LEU A 38 -4.53 1.54 -5.43
N TYR A 39 -4.33 0.35 -4.88
CA TYR A 39 -5.40 -0.64 -4.76
C TYR A 39 -5.98 -0.77 -3.37
N SER A 40 -5.12 -0.96 -2.38
CA SER A 40 -5.53 -1.26 -1.03
C SER A 40 -4.60 -0.59 -0.03
N VAL A 41 -5.13 -0.39 1.16
CA VAL A 41 -4.41 0.12 2.31
C VAL A 41 -4.74 -0.71 3.55
N THR A 42 -3.77 -0.86 4.43
CA THR A 42 -3.96 -1.48 5.75
C THR A 42 -3.22 -0.68 6.81
N ILE A 43 -3.65 -0.77 8.06
CA ILE A 43 -3.11 0.01 9.17
C ILE A 43 -2.48 -0.93 10.19
N ASP A 44 -1.26 -0.61 10.58
CA ASP A 44 -0.60 -1.15 11.76
C ASP A 44 -0.85 -0.19 12.93
N ASN A 45 -1.86 -0.50 13.73
CA ASN A 45 -2.25 0.29 14.90
C ASN A 45 -1.28 0.16 16.07
N GLN A 46 -0.37 -0.81 16.05
CA GLN A 46 0.59 -0.97 17.14
C GLN A 46 1.79 -0.04 16.96
N ASN A 47 2.14 0.24 15.71
CA ASN A 47 3.31 1.05 15.36
C ASN A 47 2.96 2.36 14.64
N ASP A 48 1.66 2.69 14.53
CA ASP A 48 1.15 3.90 13.88
C ASP A 48 1.66 4.06 12.45
N TYR A 49 1.59 2.98 11.67
CA TYR A 49 1.91 2.99 10.25
C TYR A 49 0.70 2.67 9.39
N LEU A 50 0.65 3.31 8.23
CA LEU A 50 -0.24 2.96 7.14
C LEU A 50 0.58 2.29 6.04
N PHE A 51 0.09 1.19 5.51
CA PHE A 51 0.65 0.55 4.33
C PHE A 51 -0.30 0.70 3.16
N GLY A 52 0.24 0.91 1.97
CA GLY A 52 -0.50 0.94 0.73
C GLY A 52 0.18 0.09 -0.32
N ILE A 53 -0.59 -0.44 -1.26
CA ILE A 53 -0.06 -1.16 -2.41
C ILE A 53 -0.56 -0.57 -3.71
N ASP A 54 0.28 -0.69 -4.73
CA ASP A 54 -0.12 -0.46 -6.10
C ASP A 54 0.15 -1.68 -6.96
N TYR A 55 -0.35 -1.61 -8.18
CA TYR A 55 0.43 -2.13 -9.30
C TYR A 55 0.31 -1.17 -10.47
N MET A 56 1.32 -1.21 -11.32
CA MET A 56 1.46 -0.30 -12.44
C MET A 56 1.36 -1.04 -13.77
N THR A 57 0.65 -0.40 -14.69
CA THR A 57 0.52 -0.83 -16.07
C THR A 57 1.23 0.14 -17.02
N VAL A 58 1.54 -0.30 -18.23
CA VAL A 58 1.86 0.63 -19.35
C VAL A 58 0.62 0.95 -20.16
N ASN A 59 -0.28 -0.03 -20.21
CA ASN A 59 -1.57 -0.03 -20.87
C ASN A 59 -2.39 -1.19 -20.27
N ASP A 60 -3.60 -1.40 -20.76
CA ASP A 60 -4.52 -2.45 -20.27
C ASP A 60 -3.98 -3.89 -20.33
N THR A 61 -2.83 -4.12 -20.98
CA THR A 61 -2.26 -5.47 -21.21
C THR A 61 -0.89 -5.70 -20.59
N VAL A 62 -0.10 -4.65 -20.32
CA VAL A 62 1.29 -4.79 -19.84
C VAL A 62 1.40 -4.36 -18.39
N VAL A 63 1.56 -5.33 -17.49
CA VAL A 63 1.87 -5.10 -16.08
C VAL A 63 3.38 -4.86 -15.93
N LYS A 64 3.77 -3.68 -15.44
CA LYS A 64 5.16 -3.36 -15.14
C LYS A 64 5.61 -3.96 -13.82
N GLY A 65 4.73 -3.99 -12.82
CA GLY A 65 5.07 -4.47 -11.49
C GLY A 65 4.17 -3.89 -10.43
N SER A 66 4.47 -4.20 -9.19
CA SER A 66 3.79 -3.75 -7.98
C SER A 66 4.78 -3.23 -6.96
N ASP A 67 4.35 -2.26 -6.16
CA ASP A 67 5.09 -1.67 -5.07
C ASP A 67 4.27 -1.69 -3.77
N ILE A 68 4.98 -1.73 -2.63
CA ILE A 68 4.42 -1.53 -1.29
C ILE A 68 5.00 -0.23 -0.72
N PHE A 69 4.14 0.60 -0.16
CA PHE A 69 4.49 1.85 0.48
C PHE A 69 4.16 1.79 1.96
N ARG A 70 5.00 2.40 2.79
CA ARG A 70 4.71 2.67 4.19
C ARG A 70 4.65 4.17 4.41
N PHE A 71 3.63 4.61 5.13
CA PHE A 71 3.39 5.98 5.53
C PHE A 71 3.28 6.06 7.04
N ASP A 72 3.48 7.26 7.60
CA ASP A 72 2.91 7.57 8.90
C ASP A 72 1.38 7.75 8.81
N LEU A 73 0.71 7.87 9.96
CA LEU A 73 -0.75 8.10 10.02
C LEU A 73 -1.18 9.49 9.51
N ASN A 74 -0.26 10.39 9.15
CA ASN A 74 -0.54 11.65 8.48
C ASN A 74 -0.37 11.55 6.96
N THR A 75 -0.23 10.33 6.43
CA THR A 75 -0.05 10.03 5.00
C THR A 75 1.28 10.53 4.43
N ASN A 76 2.28 10.83 5.26
CA ASN A 76 3.62 11.13 4.78
C ASN A 76 4.35 9.84 4.43
N LEU A 77 4.86 9.73 3.21
CA LEU A 77 5.58 8.54 2.74
C LEU A 77 6.90 8.38 3.49
N GLN A 78 7.09 7.22 4.12
CA GLN A 78 8.29 6.88 4.89
C GLN A 78 9.22 5.96 4.10
N MET A 79 8.69 4.99 3.36
CA MET A 79 9.50 4.09 2.53
C MET A 79 8.68 3.39 1.43
N GLN A 80 9.40 2.87 0.44
CA GLN A 80 8.90 2.01 -0.63
C GLN A 80 9.71 0.70 -0.65
N PHE A 81 9.03 -0.44 -0.81
CA PHE A 81 9.64 -1.77 -0.85
C PHE A 81 8.74 -2.77 -1.61
N GLY A 82 9.17 -4.04 -1.71
CA GLY A 82 8.38 -5.09 -2.36
C GLY A 82 8.20 -4.92 -3.87
N ARG A 83 9.09 -4.16 -4.51
CA ARG A 83 9.06 -3.85 -5.95
C ARG A 83 9.14 -5.13 -6.78
N THR A 84 8.36 -5.19 -7.85
CA THR A 84 8.31 -6.38 -8.73
C THR A 84 8.43 -6.04 -10.22
N GLY A 85 8.76 -7.02 -11.06
CA GLY A 85 8.72 -6.92 -12.52
C GLY A 85 9.83 -6.07 -13.13
N PHE A 86 9.44 -5.04 -13.88
CA PHE A 86 10.36 -4.10 -14.57
C PHE A 86 11.29 -3.35 -13.61
N TYR A 87 11.01 -3.41 -12.31
CA TYR A 87 11.82 -2.83 -11.26
C TYR A 87 12.79 -3.83 -10.64
N ASP A 88 12.26 -4.97 -10.16
CA ASP A 88 13.04 -6.02 -9.49
C ASP A 88 12.27 -7.35 -9.54
N GLY A 89 12.95 -8.48 -9.65
CA GLY A 89 12.33 -9.80 -9.53
C GLY A 89 11.16 -10.12 -10.48
N PRO A 90 10.40 -11.20 -10.20
CA PRO A 90 9.27 -11.64 -11.02
C PRO A 90 8.11 -10.64 -10.99
N ILE A 91 7.43 -10.45 -12.13
CA ILE A 91 6.23 -9.61 -12.20
C ILE A 91 5.16 -10.18 -11.25
N SER A 92 4.60 -9.29 -10.43
CA SER A 92 3.49 -9.55 -9.53
C SER A 92 2.42 -8.48 -9.71
N ARG A 93 1.18 -8.78 -9.33
CA ARG A 93 0.05 -7.85 -9.36
C ARG A 93 -0.61 -7.83 -7.98
N TYR A 94 -0.11 -6.97 -7.09
CA TYR A 94 -0.67 -6.85 -5.74
C TYR A 94 -2.03 -6.18 -5.80
N HIS A 95 -3.03 -6.83 -5.23
CA HIS A 95 -4.41 -6.33 -5.25
C HIS A 95 -4.97 -6.06 -3.85
N ASP A 96 -4.51 -6.79 -2.83
CA ASP A 96 -4.83 -6.51 -1.44
C ASP A 96 -3.62 -6.68 -0.53
N ILE A 97 -3.62 -5.97 0.60
CA ILE A 97 -2.56 -5.98 1.60
C ILE A 97 -3.14 -6.08 3.00
N GLN A 98 -2.56 -6.94 3.83
CA GLN A 98 -2.89 -7.08 5.25
C GLN A 98 -1.62 -7.14 6.10
N ILE A 99 -1.74 -6.77 7.36
CA ILE A 99 -0.67 -6.85 8.36
C ILE A 99 -1.19 -7.60 9.58
N ASP A 100 -0.34 -8.46 10.16
CA ASP A 100 -0.65 -9.12 11.43
C ASP A 100 -0.03 -8.39 12.64
N ASP A 101 -0.40 -8.83 13.84
CA ASP A 101 0.04 -8.23 15.10
C ASP A 101 1.55 -8.39 15.36
N GLU A 102 2.25 -9.22 14.60
CA GLU A 102 3.72 -9.36 14.67
C GLU A 102 4.44 -8.44 13.67
N GLY A 103 3.68 -7.65 12.90
CA GLY A 103 4.20 -6.77 11.85
C GLY A 103 4.57 -7.48 10.56
N ASN A 104 4.10 -8.72 10.34
CA ASN A 104 4.26 -9.36 9.04
C ASN A 104 3.20 -8.85 8.07
N ILE A 105 3.64 -8.57 6.85
CA ILE A 105 2.81 -7.98 5.80
C ILE A 105 2.53 -9.03 4.73
N TYR A 106 1.28 -9.16 4.31
CA TYR A 106 0.82 -10.13 3.32
C TYR A 106 0.23 -9.39 2.14
N ALA A 107 0.79 -9.58 0.94
CA ALA A 107 0.27 -9.02 -0.30
C ALA A 107 -0.32 -10.13 -1.17
N GLY A 108 -1.59 -9.97 -1.57
CA GLY A 108 -2.26 -10.88 -2.51
C GLY A 108 -1.82 -10.60 -3.94
N ASP A 109 -1.05 -11.52 -4.53
CA ASP A 109 -0.57 -11.43 -5.91
C ASP A 109 -1.49 -12.20 -6.85
N ILE A 110 -2.38 -11.48 -7.53
CA ILE A 110 -3.40 -12.07 -8.40
C ILE A 110 -2.85 -12.54 -9.75
N LEU A 111 -1.64 -12.10 -10.14
CA LEU A 111 -0.99 -12.60 -11.35
C LEU A 111 -0.19 -13.88 -11.05
N GLY A 112 0.54 -13.87 -9.94
CA GLY A 112 1.33 -15.01 -9.48
C GLY A 112 0.53 -16.12 -8.81
N ASN A 113 -0.78 -15.93 -8.57
CA ASN A 113 -1.66 -16.86 -7.85
C ASN A 113 -1.11 -17.27 -6.48
N LYS A 114 -0.59 -16.30 -5.73
CA LYS A 114 0.06 -16.55 -4.43
C LYS A 114 -0.16 -15.39 -3.47
N VAL A 115 0.16 -15.62 -2.21
CA VAL A 115 0.34 -14.56 -1.22
C VAL A 115 1.83 -14.40 -0.95
N GLN A 116 2.32 -13.17 -0.99
CA GLN A 116 3.70 -12.85 -0.64
C GLN A 116 3.75 -12.31 0.78
N LYS A 117 4.63 -12.89 1.62
CA LYS A 117 4.88 -12.45 2.99
C LYS A 117 6.14 -11.60 3.03
N PHE A 118 6.04 -10.42 3.63
CA PHE A 118 7.16 -9.52 3.92
C PHE A 118 7.30 -9.33 5.42
N ARG A 119 8.54 -9.14 5.86
CA ARG A 119 8.87 -8.78 7.23
C ARG A 119 9.93 -7.70 7.17
N LEU A 120 9.65 -6.55 7.76
CA LEU A 120 10.62 -5.47 7.89
C LEU A 120 11.55 -5.80 9.07
N THR A 121 12.84 -5.93 8.79
CA THR A 121 13.87 -6.07 9.83
C THR A 121 14.43 -4.70 10.15
N LYS A 122 14.70 -4.42 11.44
CA LYS A 122 15.51 -3.26 11.79
C LYS A 122 16.89 -3.46 11.16
N SER A 123 17.38 -2.46 10.45
CA SER A 123 18.80 -2.38 10.09
C SER A 123 19.58 -2.20 11.40
N ASP A 124 20.60 -3.04 11.63
CA ASP A 124 21.57 -2.85 12.72
C ASP A 124 22.35 -1.54 12.56
#